data_AF-A0A3L8C456-F1
#
_entry.id   AF-A0A3L8C456-F1
#
_cell.length_a   1.000
_cell.length_b   1.000
_cell.length_c   1.000
_cell.angle_alpha   90.00
_cell.angle_beta   90.00
_cell.angle_gamma   90.00
#
_symmetry.space_group_name_H-M   'P 1'
#
loop_
_entity.id
_entity.type
_entity.pdbx_description
1 polymer ?
#
loop_
_entity_poly.entity_id
_entity_poly.type
_entity_poly.pdbx_seq_one_letter_code
_entity_poly.pdbx_strand_id
1 'polypeptide(L)'
;MRLKNTTSDYGMVSVLVHWLSALLAVGVFGLGLNMVGLSYYDPLYHELPEWHKFLGVALALITLFRLLWCVISTPPLLLAKQSWQKMAARLAHGLLLLGLVVLPVTGYLIVTAEGKALL
;
A
#
# COMPACT_ATOMS: atom_id res chain seq x y z
N MET A 1 -5.11 -25.21 -2.84
CA MET A 1 -4.21 -24.05 -2.99
C MET A 1 -3.16 -24.07 -1.89
N ARG A 2 -1.90 -23.72 -2.16
CA ARG A 2 -0.83 -23.71 -1.14
C ARG A 2 -0.81 -22.36 -0.41
N LEU A 3 -0.57 -22.36 0.90
CA LEU A 3 -0.54 -21.14 1.72
C LEU A 3 0.74 -20.32 1.52
N LYS A 4 1.90 -20.99 1.41
CA LYS A 4 3.23 -20.39 1.24
C LYS A 4 3.70 -20.39 -0.22
N ASN A 5 4.62 -19.49 -0.55
CA ASN A 5 5.26 -19.42 -1.86
C ASN A 5 6.08 -20.69 -2.15
N THR A 6 6.23 -21.00 -3.43
CA THR A 6 7.19 -21.97 -3.95
C THR A 6 8.22 -21.22 -4.80
N THR A 7 9.23 -21.94 -5.30
CA THR A 7 10.23 -21.37 -6.21
C THR A 7 9.64 -20.93 -7.57
N SER A 8 8.47 -21.45 -7.93
CA SER A 8 7.78 -21.17 -9.19
C SER A 8 6.55 -20.27 -9.00
N ASP A 9 5.83 -20.39 -7.89
CA ASP A 9 4.49 -19.83 -7.74
C ASP A 9 4.28 -19.08 -6.42
N TYR A 10 3.42 -18.07 -6.45
CA TYR A 10 2.97 -17.38 -5.24
C TYR A 10 1.95 -18.22 -4.46
N GLY A 11 2.13 -18.27 -3.14
CA GLY A 11 1.15 -18.85 -2.23
C GLY A 11 -0.08 -17.96 -2.10
N MET A 12 -1.18 -18.55 -1.66
CA MET A 12 -2.48 -17.89 -1.50
C MET A 12 -2.39 -16.66 -0.58
N VAL A 13 -1.57 -16.72 0.49
CA VAL A 13 -1.36 -15.57 1.40
C VAL A 13 -0.74 -14.39 0.65
N SER A 14 0.29 -14.63 -0.17
CA SER A 14 0.96 -13.58 -0.94
C SER A 14 0.01 -12.94 -1.96
N VAL A 15 -0.82 -13.76 -2.63
CA VAL A 15 -1.81 -13.28 -3.60
C VAL A 15 -2.88 -12.43 -2.92
N LEU A 16 -3.47 -12.91 -1.82
CA LEU A 16 -4.51 -12.18 -1.08
C LEU A 16 -3.99 -10.86 -0.53
N VAL A 17 -2.82 -10.86 0.12
CA VAL A 17 -2.21 -9.65 0.66
C VAL A 17 -1.89 -8.65 -0.44
N HIS A 18 -1.40 -9.12 -1.59
CA HIS A 18 -1.11 -8.25 -2.73
C HIS A 18 -2.37 -7.56 -3.26
N TRP A 19 -3.43 -8.33 -3.55
CA TRP A 19 -4.67 -7.77 -4.08
C TRP A 19 -5.40 -6.87 -3.07
N LEU A 20 -5.37 -7.23 -1.79
CA LEU A 20 -5.93 -6.38 -0.74
C LEU A 20 -5.15 -5.06 -0.62
N SER A 21 -3.81 -5.12 -0.69
CA SER A 21 -2.98 -3.91 -0.73
C SER A 21 -3.33 -3.04 -1.95
N ALA A 22 -3.49 -3.66 -3.12
CA ALA A 22 -3.82 -2.95 -4.36
C ALA A 22 -5.18 -2.27 -4.27
N LEU A 23 -6.21 -2.96 -3.77
CA LEU A 23 -7.55 -2.41 -3.60
C LEU A 23 -7.55 -1.21 -2.64
N LEU A 24 -6.88 -1.35 -1.49
CA LEU A 24 -6.76 -0.27 -0.51
C LEU A 24 -5.96 0.91 -1.06
N ALA A 25 -4.85 0.68 -1.76
CA ALA A 25 -4.06 1.74 -2.37
C ALA A 25 -4.86 2.53 -3.42
N VAL A 26 -5.59 1.82 -4.29
CA VAL A 26 -6.47 2.47 -5.28
C VAL A 26 -7.60 3.23 -4.60
N GLY A 27 -8.23 2.67 -3.56
CA GLY A 27 -9.29 3.32 -2.80
C GLY A 27 -8.82 4.60 -2.11
N VAL A 28 -7.72 4.54 -1.36
CA VAL A 28 -7.12 5.70 -0.66
C VAL A 28 -6.69 6.76 -1.67
N PHE A 29 -6.08 6.37 -2.79
CA PHE A 29 -5.68 7.30 -3.87
C PHE A 29 -6.89 7.99 -4.50
N GLY A 30 -7.95 7.23 -4.83
CA GLY A 30 -9.20 7.77 -5.36
C GLY A 30 -9.85 8.76 -4.38
N LEU A 31 -9.95 8.40 -3.10
CA LEU A 31 -10.46 9.29 -2.05
C LEU A 31 -9.61 10.57 -1.93
N GLY A 32 -8.28 10.42 -2.02
CA GLY A 32 -7.32 11.54 -2.01
C GLY A 32 -7.56 12.53 -3.15
N LEU A 33 -7.85 12.04 -4.36
CA LEU A 33 -8.18 12.92 -5.49
C LEU A 33 -9.53 13.62 -5.31
N ASN A 34 -10.53 12.92 -4.75
CA ASN A 34 -11.85 13.50 -4.53
C ASN A 34 -11.84 14.58 -3.44
N MET A 35 -11.12 14.36 -2.33
CA MET A 35 -11.12 15.32 -1.21
C MET A 35 -10.52 16.68 -1.56
N VAL A 36 -9.58 16.74 -2.49
CA VAL A 36 -8.91 18.00 -2.88
C VAL A 36 -9.89 18.95 -3.59
N GLY A 37 -10.95 18.42 -4.19
CA GLY A 37 -11.99 19.21 -4.85
C GLY A 37 -13.12 19.69 -3.95
N LEU A 38 -13.15 19.26 -2.68
CA LEU A 38 -14.26 19.59 -1.76
C LEU A 38 -14.07 20.98 -1.16
N SER A 39 -15.16 21.73 -1.12
CA SER A 39 -15.30 22.98 -0.41
C SER A 39 -15.88 22.76 0.99
N TYR A 40 -15.75 23.75 1.86
CA TYR A 40 -16.32 23.71 3.21
C TYR A 40 -17.84 23.47 3.26
N TYR A 41 -18.56 23.80 2.18
CA TYR A 41 -20.01 23.63 2.09
C TYR A 41 -20.44 22.23 1.62
N ASP A 42 -19.49 21.40 1.18
CA ASP A 42 -19.79 20.05 0.73
C ASP A 42 -20.03 19.12 1.94
N PRO A 43 -21.11 18.33 1.95
CA PRO A 43 -21.43 17.44 3.08
C PRO A 43 -20.31 16.45 3.42
N LEU A 44 -19.51 16.08 2.42
CA LEU A 44 -18.45 15.07 2.52
C LEU A 44 -17.09 15.67 2.92
N TYR A 45 -16.99 16.99 3.12
CA TYR A 45 -15.74 17.69 3.40
C TYR A 45 -14.98 17.13 4.62
N HIS A 46 -15.70 16.71 5.65
CA HIS A 46 -15.12 16.09 6.84
C HIS A 46 -15.08 14.56 6.76
N GLU A 47 -16.06 13.93 6.13
CA GLU A 47 -16.22 12.48 6.13
C GLU A 47 -15.17 11.78 5.26
N LEU A 48 -14.89 12.29 4.06
CA LEU A 48 -13.93 11.68 3.13
C LEU A 48 -12.48 11.68 3.68
N PRO A 49 -11.99 12.77 4.31
CA PRO A 49 -10.71 12.74 5.01
C PRO A 49 -10.64 11.73 6.16
N GLU A 50 -11.71 11.53 6.93
CA GLU A 50 -11.75 10.52 7.99
C GLU A 50 -11.64 9.09 7.44
N TRP A 51 -12.42 8.78 6.40
CA TRP A 51 -12.31 7.51 5.68
C TRP A 51 -10.93 7.31 5.06
N HIS A 52 -10.32 8.36 4.51
CA HIS A 52 -8.97 8.30 3.95
C HIS A 52 -7.91 7.98 5.02
N LYS A 53 -7.99 8.61 6.21
CA LYS A 53 -7.10 8.28 7.34
C LYS A 53 -7.26 6.83 7.75
N PHE A 54 -8.50 6.36 7.95
CA PHE A 54 -8.79 4.99 8.36
C PHE A 54 -8.25 3.96 7.36
N LEU A 55 -8.56 4.12 6.07
CA LEU A 55 -8.10 3.23 5.01
C LEU A 55 -6.58 3.33 4.79
N GLY A 56 -6.00 4.52 4.99
CA GLY A 56 -4.55 4.73 4.97
C GLY A 56 -3.82 3.94 6.06
N VAL A 57 -4.36 3.94 7.29
CA VAL A 57 -3.83 3.13 8.40
C VAL A 57 -3.99 1.63 8.11
N ALA A 58 -5.14 1.19 7.59
CA ALA A 58 -5.35 -0.20 7.19
C ALA A 58 -4.34 -0.66 6.12
N LEU A 59 -4.09 0.18 5.11
CA LEU A 59 -3.08 -0.06 4.08
C LEU A 59 -1.66 -0.14 4.67
N ALA A 60 -1.34 0.72 5.64
CA ALA A 60 -0.05 0.69 6.32
C ALA A 60 0.17 -0.62 7.09
N LEU A 61 -0.84 -1.07 7.84
CA LEU A 61 -0.78 -2.35 8.57
C LEU A 61 -0.63 -3.55 7.64
N ILE A 62 -1.38 -3.57 6.53
CA ILE A 62 -1.26 -4.63 5.51
C ILE A 62 0.10 -4.59 4.82
N THR A 63 0.64 -3.40 4.56
CA THR A 63 1.98 -3.24 4.00
C THR A 63 3.04 -3.76 4.96
N LEU A 64 2.92 -3.47 6.25
CA LEU A 64 3.84 -4.00 7.27
C LEU A 64 3.76 -5.53 7.31
N PHE A 65 2.56 -6.10 7.35
CA PHE A 65 2.37 -7.55 7.26
C PHE A 65 3.00 -8.13 5.99
N ARG A 66 2.82 -7.47 4.84
CA ARG A 66 3.39 -7.88 3.56
C ARG A 66 4.91 -7.89 3.58
N LEU A 67 5.55 -6.87 4.17
CA LEU A 67 7.00 -6.78 4.31
C LEU A 67 7.54 -7.92 5.20
N LEU A 68 6.90 -8.16 6.35
CA LEU A 68 7.25 -9.30 7.22
C LEU A 68 7.07 -10.64 6.50
N TRP A 69 5.96 -10.80 5.77
CA TRP A 69 5.69 -12.01 5.01
C TRP A 69 6.69 -12.24 3.88
N CYS A 70 7.18 -11.17 3.25
CA CYS A 70 8.21 -11.23 2.21
C CYS A 70 9.55 -11.72 2.78
N VAL A 71 9.89 -11.35 4.02
CA VAL A 71 11.11 -11.84 4.69
C VAL A 71 11.01 -13.34 5.01
N ILE A 72 9.81 -13.83 5.35
CA ILE A 72 9.58 -15.23 5.73
C ILE A 72 9.38 -16.14 4.51
N SER A 73 8.78 -15.61 3.44
CA SER A 73 8.44 -16.39 2.25
C SER A 73 9.54 -16.31 1.20
N THR A 74 9.94 -17.47 0.67
CA THR A 74 10.90 -17.51 -0.44
C THR A 74 10.34 -16.77 -1.65
N PRO A 75 11.05 -15.78 -2.21
CA PRO A 75 10.62 -15.12 -3.44
C PRO A 75 10.77 -16.07 -4.64
N PRO A 76 9.79 -16.14 -5.54
CA PRO A 76 9.90 -16.96 -6.75
C PRO A 76 10.97 -16.40 -7.69
N LEU A 77 11.55 -17.26 -8.53
CA LEU A 77 12.61 -16.86 -9.46
C LEU A 77 12.11 -15.85 -10.51
N LEU A 78 12.90 -14.80 -10.76
CA LEU A 78 12.64 -13.86 -11.85
C LEU A 78 12.83 -14.54 -13.20
N LEU A 79 11.73 -14.73 -13.95
CA LEU A 79 11.71 -15.34 -15.28
C LEU A 79 12.32 -14.46 -16.39
N ALA A 80 12.57 -13.18 -16.11
CA ALA A 80 13.12 -12.24 -17.09
C ALA A 80 14.52 -12.68 -17.55
N LYS A 81 14.73 -12.79 -18.86
CA LYS A 81 16.03 -13.19 -19.43
C LYS A 81 16.99 -12.01 -19.59
N GLN A 82 16.46 -10.82 -19.90
CA GLN A 82 17.28 -9.63 -20.15
C GLN A 82 17.53 -8.82 -18.86
N SER A 83 18.74 -8.27 -18.73
CA SER A 83 19.18 -7.53 -17.53
C SER A 83 18.39 -6.26 -17.26
N TRP A 84 18.01 -5.51 -18.32
CA TRP A 84 17.23 -4.28 -18.18
C TRP A 84 15.80 -4.55 -17.68
N GLN A 85 15.17 -5.67 -18.09
CA GLN A 85 13.86 -6.08 -17.59
C GLN A 85 13.91 -6.40 -16.09
N LYS A 86 14.97 -7.08 -15.64
CA LYS A 86 15.21 -7.34 -14.20
C LYS A 86 15.38 -6.04 -13.43
N MET A 87 16.15 -5.09 -13.98
CA MET A 87 16.38 -3.79 -13.34
C MET A 87 15.08 -3.00 -13.22
N ALA A 88 14.34 -2.84 -14.33
CA ALA A 88 13.08 -2.11 -14.36
C ALA A 88 12.06 -2.71 -13.38
N ALA A 89 11.93 -4.05 -13.36
CA ALA A 89 11.05 -4.74 -12.42
C ALA A 89 11.45 -4.47 -10.96
N ARG A 90 12.74 -4.53 -10.63
CA ARG A 90 13.22 -4.25 -9.26
C ARG A 90 12.99 -2.80 -8.86
N LEU A 91 13.26 -1.86 -9.76
CA LEU A 91 13.05 -0.42 -9.51
C LEU A 91 11.57 -0.11 -9.32
N ALA A 92 10.70 -0.60 -10.20
CA ALA A 92 9.25 -0.39 -10.09
C ALA A 92 8.70 -0.96 -8.78
N HIS A 93 9.03 -2.21 -8.45
CA HIS A 93 8.60 -2.81 -7.19
C HIS A 93 9.19 -2.09 -5.96
N GLY A 94 10.46 -1.70 -6.02
CA GLY A 94 11.13 -0.97 -4.96
C GLY A 94 10.49 0.39 -4.68
N LEU A 95 10.20 1.17 -5.73
CA LEU A 95 9.54 2.46 -5.63
C LEU A 95 8.11 2.34 -5.09
N LEU A 96 7.35 1.34 -5.55
CA LEU A 96 6.00 1.08 -5.04
C LEU A 96 6.02 0.69 -3.57
N LEU A 97 6.94 -0.18 -3.15
CA LEU A 97 7.08 -0.57 -1.75
C LEU A 97 7.54 0.60 -0.88
N LEU A 98 8.48 1.42 -1.37
CA LEU A 98 8.91 2.63 -0.70
C LEU A 98 7.73 3.59 -0.50
N GLY A 99 6.94 3.84 -1.55
CA GLY A 99 5.77 4.71 -1.49
C GLY A 99 4.72 4.22 -0.49
N LEU A 100 4.46 2.91 -0.45
CA LEU A 100 3.53 2.30 0.52
C LEU A 100 3.98 2.43 1.98
N VAL A 101 5.25 2.76 2.25
CA VAL A 101 5.76 3.02 3.60
C VAL A 101 5.88 4.52 3.86
N VAL A 102 6.48 5.26 2.94
CA VAL A 102 6.75 6.70 3.12
C VAL A 102 5.45 7.50 3.18
N LEU A 103 4.48 7.22 2.30
CA LEU A 103 3.25 8.01 2.25
C LEU A 103 2.43 7.92 3.55
N PRO A 104 2.16 6.72 4.14
CA PRO A 104 1.50 6.66 5.43
C PRO A 104 2.29 7.32 6.56
N VAL A 105 3.63 7.20 6.58
CA VAL A 105 4.47 7.88 7.58
C VAL A 105 4.35 9.40 7.45
N THR A 106 4.36 9.93 6.23
CA THR A 106 4.14 11.37 6.03
C THR A 106 2.76 11.81 6.48
N GLY A 107 1.71 11.04 6.19
CA GLY A 107 0.35 11.31 6.67
C GLY A 107 0.25 11.33 8.20
N TYR A 108 0.90 10.36 8.86
CA TYR A 108 1.01 10.33 10.33
C TYR A 108 1.68 11.59 10.89
N LEU A 109 2.80 12.01 10.29
CA LEU A 109 3.54 13.19 10.73
C LEU A 109 2.73 14.47 10.56
N ILE A 110 1.97 14.62 9.47
CA ILE A 110 1.11 15.79 9.23
C ILE A 110 0.05 15.91 10.33
N VAL A 111 -0.68 14.82 10.61
CA VAL A 111 -1.76 14.84 11.62
C VAL A 111 -1.20 15.11 13.03
N THR A 112 -0.05 14.50 13.36
CA THR A 112 0.59 14.67 14.68
C THR A 112 1.17 16.07 14.84
N ALA A 113 1.73 16.67 13.79
CA ALA A 113 2.24 18.04 13.82
C ALA A 113 1.12 19.07 14.04
N GLU A 114 -0.10 18.78 13.59
CA GLU A 114 -1.29 19.60 13.86
C GLU A 114 -1.86 19.39 15.28
N GLY A 115 -1.27 18.50 16.09
CA GLY A 115 -1.74 18.16 17.44
C GLY A 115 -3.05 17.37 17.46
N LYS A 116 -3.46 16.81 16.31
CA LYS A 116 -4.69 16.02 16.18
C LYS A 116 -4.41 14.53 16.42
N ALA A 117 -5.40 13.82 16.95
CA ALA A 117 -5.35 12.36 16.99
C ALA A 117 -5.51 11.78 15.56
N LEU A 118 -4.83 10.66 15.29
CA LEU A 118 -4.96 9.95 14.01
C LEU A 118 -6.34 9.34 13.79
N LEU A 119 -6.96 8.90 14.88
CA LEU A 119 -8.31 8.36 14.96
C LEU A 119 -9.07 9.12 16.04
#